data_AF-A0A964HWQ9-F1
#
_entry.id   AF-A0A964HWQ9-F1
#
_cell.length_a   1.000
_cell.length_b   1.000
_cell.length_c   1.000
_cell.angle_alpha   90.00
_cell.angle_beta   90.00
_cell.angle_gamma   90.00
#
_symmetry.space_group_name_H-M   'P 1'
#
loop_
_entity.id
_entity.type
_entity.pdbx_description
1 polymer ?
#
loop_
_entity_poly.entity_id
_entity_poly.type
_entity_poly.pdbx_seq_one_letter_code
_entity_poly.pdbx_strand_id
1 'polypeptide(L)'
;MKLRQGRLFAALAASALAAGLLITVAPGSMAAPASPLIGTWVGSADLYYGGKYSQGTEKLTITTARGNVAKGTWQWKPTGGRWSSPAPVQLIALNSAAGATSIDILGADGDGTYEGVLIPGVSFEIGYMAPRHGAGTKTLVLHSLMIKAS
;
A
#
# COMPACT_ATOMS: atom_id res chain seq x y z
N MET A 1 70.42 -15.36 -49.65
CA MET A 1 71.81 -15.61 -49.20
C MET A 1 71.86 -15.45 -47.68
N LYS A 2 72.27 -16.53 -46.97
CA LYS A 2 72.84 -16.61 -45.60
C LYS A 2 72.07 -16.04 -44.38
N LEU A 3 71.76 -16.97 -43.48
CA LEU A 3 71.52 -16.84 -42.03
C LEU A 3 72.43 -15.83 -41.32
N ARG A 4 71.95 -15.25 -40.21
CA ARG A 4 72.71 -15.11 -38.96
C ARG A 4 71.82 -14.90 -37.73
N GLN A 5 71.89 -15.88 -36.84
CA GLN A 5 71.52 -15.81 -35.42
C GLN A 5 72.54 -14.98 -34.61
N GLY A 6 72.08 -14.48 -33.46
CA GLY A 6 72.90 -14.02 -32.33
C GLY A 6 72.52 -12.59 -31.92
N ARG A 7 72.28 -12.22 -30.67
CA ARG A 7 72.54 -12.83 -29.35
C ARG A 7 71.57 -12.23 -28.32
N LEU A 8 71.24 -13.04 -27.32
CA LEU A 8 70.58 -12.69 -26.05
C LEU A 8 71.28 -11.53 -25.33
N PHE A 9 70.53 -10.65 -24.66
CA PHE A 9 70.71 -10.27 -23.25
C PHE A 9 69.42 -9.62 -22.69
N ALA A 10 69.16 -9.96 -21.44
CA ALA A 10 67.90 -9.79 -20.71
C ALA A 10 67.61 -8.36 -20.25
N ALA A 11 66.32 -8.01 -20.14
CA ALA A 11 65.82 -7.21 -19.03
C ALA A 11 64.32 -7.44 -18.85
N LEU A 12 63.99 -7.83 -17.62
CA LEU A 12 62.67 -8.04 -17.06
C LEU A 12 61.84 -6.75 -17.12
N ALA A 13 60.69 -6.75 -17.78
CA ALA A 13 59.68 -5.72 -17.60
C ALA A 13 58.32 -6.42 -17.42
N ALA A 14 58.04 -6.78 -16.18
CA ALA A 14 56.69 -7.08 -15.73
C ALA A 14 55.86 -5.80 -15.91
N SER A 15 54.88 -5.82 -16.80
CA SER A 15 53.89 -4.76 -16.92
C SER A 15 52.52 -5.38 -16.76
N ALA A 16 51.90 -4.97 -15.65
CA ALA A 16 50.74 -5.55 -15.02
C ALA A 16 49.49 -5.58 -15.93
N LEU A 17 48.72 -6.64 -15.70
CA LEU A 17 47.33 -6.83 -16.12
C LEU A 17 46.48 -5.61 -15.71
N ALA A 18 46.08 -4.77 -16.66
CA ALA A 18 45.04 -3.77 -16.43
C ALA A 18 43.70 -4.33 -16.95
N ALA A 19 43.09 -5.23 -16.16
CA ALA A 19 41.70 -5.59 -16.34
C ALA A 19 40.85 -4.42 -15.84
N GLY A 20 40.39 -3.58 -16.78
CA GLY A 20 39.45 -2.50 -16.50
C GLY A 20 38.14 -3.06 -15.96
N LEU A 21 37.92 -2.94 -14.66
CA LEU A 21 36.66 -3.26 -14.01
C LEU A 21 35.65 -2.15 -14.38
N LEU A 22 34.83 -2.40 -15.41
CA LEU A 22 33.63 -1.60 -15.64
C LEU A 22 32.65 -1.91 -14.49
N ILE A 23 32.67 -1.08 -13.46
CA ILE A 23 31.62 -1.08 -12.44
C ILE A 23 30.38 -0.47 -13.08
N THR A 24 29.56 -1.31 -13.71
CA THR A 24 28.18 -0.93 -14.02
C THR A 24 27.47 -0.75 -12.69
N VAL A 25 27.31 0.50 -12.27
CA VAL A 25 26.40 0.86 -11.17
C VAL A 25 25.00 0.56 -11.71
N ALA A 26 24.49 -0.65 -11.44
CA ALA A 26 23.07 -0.91 -11.66
C ALA A 26 22.31 0.17 -10.87
N PRO A 27 21.33 0.87 -11.46
CA PRO A 27 20.51 1.79 -10.69
C PRO A 27 19.92 0.99 -9.54
N GLY A 28 20.35 1.30 -8.31
CA GLY A 28 19.79 0.70 -7.12
C GLY A 28 18.30 0.92 -7.19
N SER A 29 17.52 -0.16 -7.28
CA SER A 29 16.07 -0.08 -7.14
C SER A 29 15.82 0.48 -5.75
N MET A 30 15.60 1.79 -5.63
CA MET A 30 15.07 2.36 -4.41
C MET A 30 13.78 1.60 -4.13
N ALA A 31 13.71 0.93 -2.98
CA ALA A 31 12.49 0.28 -2.56
C ALA A 31 11.38 1.34 -2.62
N ALA A 32 10.32 1.07 -3.38
CA ALA A 32 9.19 1.98 -3.44
C ALA A 32 8.73 2.25 -2.00
N PRO A 33 8.48 3.51 -1.61
CA PRO A 33 8.01 3.81 -0.27
C PRO A 33 6.77 2.97 0.02
N ALA A 34 6.73 2.34 1.20
CA ALA A 34 5.58 1.56 1.62
C ALA A 34 4.34 2.47 1.60
N SER A 35 3.25 2.00 0.99
CA SER A 35 2.01 2.78 0.91
C SER A 35 1.59 3.21 2.32
N PRO A 36 1.24 4.50 2.54
CA PRO A 36 0.85 4.99 3.86
C PRO A 36 -0.40 4.30 4.39
N LEU A 37 -1.20 3.69 3.51
CA LEU A 37 -2.37 2.87 3.84
C LEU A 37 -2.03 1.57 4.57
N ILE A 38 -0.83 1.00 4.38
CA ILE A 38 -0.45 -0.27 5.00
C ILE A 38 -0.48 -0.15 6.52
N GLY A 39 -1.19 -1.05 7.18
CA GLY A 39 -1.36 -1.07 8.63
C GLY A 39 -2.80 -1.32 9.05
N THR A 40 -3.03 -1.23 10.35
CA THR A 40 -4.38 -1.34 10.93
C THR A 40 -4.89 0.04 11.29
N TRP A 41 -6.09 0.38 10.80
CA TRP A 41 -6.82 1.60 11.08
C TRP A 41 -8.03 1.24 11.93
N VAL A 42 -8.24 1.98 13.01
CA VAL A 42 -9.38 1.79 13.92
C VAL A 42 -10.00 3.13 14.22
N GLY A 43 -11.33 3.20 14.18
CA GLY A 43 -12.05 4.46 14.33
C GLY A 43 -13.46 4.28 14.85
N SER A 44 -14.04 5.36 15.38
CA SER A 44 -15.48 5.43 15.60
C SER A 44 -16.20 5.52 14.27
N ALA A 45 -17.35 4.85 14.16
CA ALA A 45 -18.22 4.99 13.01
C ALA A 45 -19.69 5.05 13.41
N ASP A 46 -20.47 5.73 12.59
CA ASP A 46 -21.92 5.67 12.59
C ASP A 46 -22.37 4.81 11.40
N LEU A 47 -23.14 3.77 11.69
CA LEU A 47 -23.72 2.87 10.70
C LEU A 47 -25.22 3.12 10.59
N TYR A 48 -25.68 3.44 9.39
CA TYR A 48 -27.09 3.45 9.03
C TYR A 48 -27.42 2.17 8.27
N TYR A 49 -28.38 1.38 8.77
CA TYR A 49 -28.87 0.21 8.07
C TYR A 49 -30.36 -0.02 8.37
N GLY A 50 -31.15 -0.20 7.32
CA GLY A 50 -32.54 -0.59 7.44
C GLY A 50 -33.43 0.38 8.21
N GLY A 51 -33.16 1.68 8.10
CA GLY A 51 -33.93 2.73 8.76
C GLY A 51 -33.41 3.13 10.15
N LYS A 52 -32.29 2.57 10.61
CA LYS A 52 -31.77 2.79 11.97
C LYS A 52 -30.29 3.14 11.95
N TYR A 53 -29.92 4.06 12.84
CA TYR A 53 -28.52 4.38 13.14
C TYR A 53 -28.00 3.53 14.30
N SER A 54 -26.73 3.14 14.24
CA SER A 54 -26.00 2.43 15.27
C SER A 54 -24.58 2.96 15.33
N GLN A 55 -24.11 3.28 16.54
CA GLN A 55 -22.73 3.66 16.78
C GLN A 55 -21.85 2.43 17.03
N GLY A 56 -20.56 2.58 16.78
CA GLY A 56 -19.61 1.51 17.03
C GLY A 56 -18.20 1.85 16.57
N THR A 57 -17.43 0.81 16.32
CA THR A 57 -16.04 0.88 15.92
C THR A 57 -15.83 0.14 14.61
N GLU A 58 -15.15 0.77 13.68
CA GLU A 58 -14.67 0.15 12.44
C GLU A 58 -13.19 -0.18 12.55
N LYS A 59 -12.76 -1.25 11.89
CA LYS A 59 -11.36 -1.62 11.72
C LYS A 59 -11.07 -2.00 10.26
N LEU A 60 -10.05 -1.38 9.68
CA LEU A 60 -9.48 -1.72 8.38
C LEU A 60 -8.04 -2.19 8.57
N THR A 61 -7.73 -3.43 8.19
CA THR A 61 -6.36 -3.97 8.22
C THR A 61 -5.86 -4.15 6.80
N ILE A 62 -5.02 -3.22 6.35
CA ILE A 62 -4.42 -3.22 5.00
C ILE A 62 -3.06 -3.91 5.06
N THR A 63 -2.93 -5.05 4.39
CA THR A 63 -1.76 -5.92 4.47
C THR A 63 -0.86 -5.82 3.25
N THR A 64 -1.41 -5.44 2.09
CA THR A 64 -0.65 -5.35 0.84
C THR A 64 -1.03 -4.11 0.06
N ALA A 65 -0.04 -3.50 -0.61
CA ALA A 65 -0.24 -2.38 -1.50
C ALA A 65 0.74 -2.47 -2.66
N ARG A 66 0.23 -2.32 -3.88
CA ARG A 66 1.02 -2.36 -5.11
C ARG A 66 0.56 -1.23 -6.03
N GLY A 67 1.45 -0.29 -6.28
CA GLY A 67 1.07 0.99 -6.90
C GLY A 67 -0.02 1.66 -6.06
N ASN A 68 -1.11 2.05 -6.72
CA ASN A 68 -2.22 2.73 -6.09
C ASN A 68 -3.24 1.79 -5.45
N VAL A 69 -3.09 0.46 -5.59
CA VAL A 69 -4.07 -0.51 -5.09
C VAL A 69 -3.61 -1.06 -3.75
N ALA A 70 -4.46 -0.94 -2.73
CA ALA A 70 -4.28 -1.50 -1.40
C ALA A 70 -5.35 -2.57 -1.11
N LYS A 71 -4.96 -3.66 -0.46
CA LYS A 71 -5.86 -4.77 -0.11
C LYS A 71 -5.74 -5.13 1.36
N GLY A 72 -6.86 -5.56 1.93
CA GLY A 72 -6.94 -5.88 3.35
C GLY A 72 -8.26 -6.50 3.75
N THR A 73 -8.61 -6.30 5.02
CA THR A 73 -9.90 -6.71 5.58
C THR A 73 -10.58 -5.59 6.34
N TRP A 74 -11.91 -5.61 6.32
CA TRP A 74 -12.81 -4.74 7.06
C TRP A 74 -13.53 -5.53 8.16
N GLN A 75 -13.74 -4.89 9.31
CA GLN A 75 -14.58 -5.40 10.40
C GLN A 75 -15.33 -4.26 11.08
N TRP A 76 -16.56 -4.54 11.52
CA TRP A 76 -17.40 -3.64 12.31
C TRP A 76 -17.71 -4.24 13.68
N LYS A 77 -17.78 -3.40 14.70
CA LYS A 77 -18.25 -3.76 16.04
C LYS A 77 -19.22 -2.69 16.54
N PRO A 78 -20.53 -2.99 16.67
CA PRO A 78 -21.45 -2.06 17.29
C PRO A 78 -21.10 -1.87 18.78
N THR A 79 -21.46 -0.73 19.37
CA THR A 79 -21.22 -0.43 20.79
C THR A 79 -21.77 -1.56 21.68
N GLY A 80 -20.91 -2.12 22.55
CA GLY A 80 -21.26 -3.26 23.42
C GLY A 80 -21.37 -4.62 22.72
N GLY A 81 -21.18 -4.66 21.40
CA GLY A 81 -21.24 -5.88 20.59
C GLY A 81 -19.88 -6.56 20.38
N ARG A 82 -19.88 -7.55 19.48
CA ARG A 82 -18.69 -8.27 19.05
C ARG A 82 -18.29 -7.86 17.64
N TRP A 83 -17.01 -8.02 17.32
CA TRP A 83 -16.51 -7.81 15.97
C TRP A 83 -17.20 -8.77 14.98
N SER A 84 -17.56 -8.24 13.81
CA SER A 84 -17.96 -9.05 12.66
C SER A 84 -16.80 -9.93 12.17
N SER A 85 -17.11 -10.93 11.34
CA SER A 85 -16.08 -11.61 10.57
C SER A 85 -15.36 -10.61 9.64
N PRO A 86 -14.05 -10.81 9.38
CA PRO A 86 -13.32 -10.02 8.40
C PRO A 86 -13.92 -10.17 7.00
N ALA A 87 -14.28 -9.06 6.37
CA ALA A 87 -14.66 -9.01 4.95
C ALA A 87 -13.49 -8.46 4.12
N PRO A 88 -13.23 -8.96 2.91
CA PRO A 88 -12.17 -8.42 2.06
C PRO A 88 -12.47 -6.97 1.65
N VAL A 89 -11.44 -6.14 1.57
CA VAL A 89 -11.53 -4.77 1.04
C VAL A 89 -10.42 -4.51 0.05
N GLN A 90 -10.73 -3.74 -1.00
CA GLN A 90 -9.77 -3.20 -1.94
C GLN A 90 -9.98 -1.70 -2.08
N LEU A 91 -8.91 -0.95 -1.89
CA LEU A 91 -8.89 0.51 -1.96
C LEU A 91 -7.91 0.96 -3.04
N ILE A 92 -8.19 2.12 -3.63
CA ILE A 92 -7.43 2.79 -4.68
C ILE A 92 -7.07 4.18 -4.15
N ALA A 93 -5.78 4.45 -4.07
CA ALA A 93 -5.23 5.75 -3.70
C ALA A 93 -4.96 6.58 -4.95
N LEU A 94 -5.74 7.63 -5.21
CA LEU A 94 -5.67 8.37 -6.48
C LEU A 94 -4.49 9.35 -6.57
N ASN A 95 -3.97 9.82 -5.43
CA ASN A 95 -2.95 10.88 -5.37
C ASN A 95 -1.78 10.54 -4.40
N SER A 96 -1.38 9.26 -4.31
CA SER A 96 -0.38 8.80 -3.33
C SER A 96 1.08 9.09 -3.69
N ALA A 97 1.38 10.27 -4.24
CA ALA A 97 2.75 10.69 -4.48
C ALA A 97 3.51 10.88 -3.14
N ALA A 98 4.82 10.70 -3.16
CA ALA A 98 5.65 10.93 -1.97
C ALA A 98 5.50 12.38 -1.49
N GLY A 99 5.21 12.56 -0.20
CA GLY A 99 4.99 13.89 0.39
C GLY A 99 3.56 14.43 0.25
N ALA A 100 2.60 13.66 -0.28
CA ALA A 100 1.20 14.06 -0.32
C ALA A 100 0.68 14.34 1.11
N THR A 101 0.02 15.50 1.28
CA THR A 101 -0.61 15.90 2.54
C THR A 101 -1.99 15.28 2.73
N SER A 102 -2.62 14.89 1.63
CA SER A 102 -3.90 14.17 1.58
C SER A 102 -3.90 13.21 0.39
N ILE A 103 -4.58 12.08 0.54
CA ILE A 103 -4.69 11.06 -0.48
C ILE A 103 -6.16 10.65 -0.59
N ASP A 104 -6.76 10.89 -1.74
CA ASP A 104 -8.14 10.45 -2.01
C ASP A 104 -8.18 8.94 -2.15
N ILE A 105 -9.14 8.34 -1.47
CA ILE A 105 -9.34 6.90 -1.40
C ILE A 105 -10.68 6.58 -2.05
N LEU A 106 -10.64 5.69 -3.04
CA LEU A 106 -11.83 5.09 -3.62
C LEU A 106 -11.78 3.58 -3.44
N GLY A 107 -12.91 2.91 -3.46
CA GLY A 107 -12.98 1.47 -3.50
C GLY A 107 -14.36 1.01 -3.92
N ALA A 108 -14.46 -0.26 -4.29
CA ALA A 108 -15.73 -0.89 -4.50
C ALA A 108 -15.60 -2.38 -4.19
N ASP A 109 -16.70 -2.94 -3.71
CA ASP A 109 -16.91 -4.38 -3.66
C ASP A 109 -18.17 -4.72 -4.48
N GLY A 110 -18.60 -5.99 -4.43
CA GLY A 110 -19.80 -6.43 -5.15
C GLY A 110 -21.11 -5.80 -4.63
N ASP A 111 -21.08 -5.18 -3.45
CA ASP A 111 -22.24 -4.71 -2.71
C ASP A 111 -22.31 -3.17 -2.61
N GLY A 112 -21.18 -2.48 -2.71
CA GLY A 112 -21.08 -1.04 -2.46
C GLY A 112 -19.76 -0.39 -2.85
N THR A 113 -19.66 0.90 -2.50
CA THR A 113 -18.52 1.77 -2.81
C THR A 113 -17.92 2.37 -1.55
N TYR A 114 -16.61 2.55 -1.57
CA TYR A 114 -15.84 3.25 -0.55
C TYR A 114 -15.36 4.59 -1.11
N GLU A 115 -15.47 5.64 -0.31
CA GLU A 115 -14.94 6.97 -0.62
C GLU A 115 -14.34 7.58 0.64
N GLY A 116 -13.17 8.18 0.56
CA GLY A 116 -12.51 8.71 1.75
C GLY A 116 -11.27 9.52 1.45
N VAL A 117 -10.66 10.01 2.53
CA VAL A 117 -9.41 10.77 2.49
C VAL A 117 -8.48 10.25 3.59
N LEU A 118 -7.25 9.92 3.19
CA LEU A 118 -6.16 9.63 4.10
C LEU A 118 -5.30 10.88 4.28
N ILE A 119 -5.09 11.31 5.52
CA ILE A 119 -4.07 12.29 5.90
C ILE A 119 -2.90 11.49 6.50
N PRO A 120 -1.78 11.31 5.77
CA PRO A 120 -0.71 10.43 6.20
C PRO A 120 -0.16 10.80 7.58
N GLY A 121 -0.12 9.81 8.48
CA GLY A 121 0.36 9.99 9.86
C GLY A 121 -0.63 10.67 10.82
N VAL A 122 -1.83 11.05 10.35
CA VAL A 122 -2.83 11.76 11.15
C VAL A 122 -4.12 10.95 11.27
N SER A 123 -4.84 10.77 10.17
CA SER A 123 -6.17 10.16 10.19
C SER A 123 -6.52 9.52 8.85
N PHE A 124 -7.49 8.61 8.89
CA PHE A 124 -8.14 8.06 7.71
C PHE A 124 -9.65 8.21 7.89
N GLU A 125 -10.24 9.08 7.07
CA GLU A 125 -11.69 9.24 6.98
C GLU A 125 -12.20 8.42 5.81
N ILE A 126 -13.22 7.58 6.04
CA ILE A 126 -13.77 6.72 4.99
C ILE A 126 -15.27 6.51 5.20
N GLY A 127 -16.00 6.64 4.10
CA GLY A 127 -17.39 6.27 3.97
C GLY A 127 -17.53 4.99 3.14
N TYR A 128 -18.56 4.21 3.45
CA TYR A 128 -19.02 3.08 2.65
C TYR A 128 -20.52 3.19 2.41
N MET A 129 -20.95 2.95 1.16
CA MET A 129 -22.35 2.89 0.80
C MET A 129 -22.65 1.63 0.00
N ALA A 130 -23.52 0.77 0.52
CA ALA A 130 -24.08 -0.38 -0.18
C ALA A 130 -25.59 -0.18 -0.42
N PRO A 131 -26.01 0.22 -1.63
CA PRO A 131 -27.42 0.51 -1.91
C PRO A 131 -28.32 -0.74 -1.92
N ARG A 132 -27.75 -1.94 -2.01
CA ARG A 132 -28.49 -3.20 -2.03
C ARG A 132 -27.97 -4.20 -0.99
N HIS A 133 -27.89 -3.78 0.27
CA HIS A 133 -27.40 -4.64 1.33
C HIS A 133 -28.51 -5.58 1.87
N GLY A 134 -28.25 -6.89 1.84
CA GLY A 134 -29.12 -7.94 2.39
C GLY A 134 -30.32 -8.36 1.52
N ALA A 135 -30.95 -9.50 1.87
CA ALA A 135 -32.17 -9.99 1.22
C ALA A 135 -33.36 -9.08 1.60
N GLY A 136 -33.65 -8.09 0.75
CA GLY A 136 -34.75 -7.12 0.96
C GLY A 136 -34.41 -5.63 0.72
N THR A 137 -33.28 -5.31 0.06
CA THR A 137 -32.89 -3.97 -0.43
C THR A 137 -32.93 -2.86 0.62
N LYS A 138 -32.01 -2.90 1.57
CA LYS A 138 -31.78 -1.80 2.51
C LYS A 138 -30.42 -1.16 2.21
N THR A 139 -30.37 0.17 2.19
CA THR A 139 -29.09 0.88 2.09
C THR A 139 -28.33 0.70 3.39
N LEU A 140 -27.06 0.30 3.27
CA LEU A 140 -26.08 0.44 4.35
C LEU A 140 -25.23 1.65 4.04
N VAL A 141 -25.12 2.58 5.00
CA VAL A 141 -24.17 3.69 4.96
C VAL A 141 -23.33 3.60 6.23
N LEU A 142 -22.03 3.75 6.10
CA LEU A 142 -21.10 3.82 7.22
C LEU A 142 -20.12 4.95 6.98
N HIS A 143 -19.83 5.74 8.00
CA HIS A 143 -18.82 6.79 7.93
C HIS A 143 -17.96 6.74 9.19
N SER A 144 -16.65 6.72 8.97
CA SER A 144 -15.65 6.56 10.02
C SER A 144 -14.58 7.61 9.98
N LEU A 145 -14.11 7.98 11.16
CA LEU A 145 -12.85 8.68 11.38
C LEU A 145 -11.91 7.75 12.14
N MET A 146 -10.81 7.37 11.50
CA MET A 146 -9.89 6.35 11.99
C MET A 146 -8.49 6.91 12.26
N ILE A 147 -7.81 6.28 13.21
CA ILE A 147 -6.38 6.46 13.47
C ILE A 147 -5.65 5.15 13.22
N LYS A 148 -4.35 5.26 12.94
CA LYS A 148 -3.49 4.08 12.79
C LYS A 148 -3.24 3.47 14.17
N ALA A 149 -3.53 2.18 14.32
CA ALA A 149 -3.20 1.44 15.53
C ALA A 149 -1.67 1.30 15.66
N SER A 150 -1.17 1.54 16.87
CA SER A 150 0.23 1.42 17.25
C SER A 150 0.73 -0.01 17.29
#